data_AF-A0A9X2NNP1-F1
#
_entry.id   AF-A0A9X2NNP1-F1
#
_cell.length_a   1.000
_cell.length_b   1.000
_cell.length_c   1.000
_cell.angle_alpha   90.00
_cell.angle_beta   90.00
_cell.angle_gamma   90.00
#
_symmetry.space_group_name_H-M   'P 1'
#
loop_
_entity.id
_entity.type
_entity.pdbx_description
1 polymer ?
#
loop_
_entity_poly.entity_id
_entity_poly.type
_entity_poly.pdbx_seq_one_letter_code
_entity_poly.pdbx_strand_id
1 'polypeptide(L)'
;MLTPERVKTHWWRGALAVAAVVVACFAESPFAALFGLLPTLFWCLLAPSRRTGLIVGALLVALLAWFVLPLGLAGPWVPAPIELYWLHTTLAAVICAIGARRGFVRLFLLVVAGFVVTGGVWFLGLEAPPGAEGVLPGPAGLQNARHEECASGGCWWALNSTGADADRRWHEHLAAQGYSPAPAGPITGAPRFCRTTGIAVTHMICVELTTSSADAVHLEWYDNT
;
A
#
# COMPACT_ATOMS: atom_id res chain seq x y z
N MET A 1 -13.37 29.47 -20.06
CA MET A 1 -14.81 29.25 -19.82
C MET A 1 -15.19 27.82 -20.21
N LEU A 2 -15.69 27.02 -19.27
CA LEU A 2 -16.24 25.68 -19.53
C LEU A 2 -17.66 25.85 -20.08
N THR A 3 -17.91 25.45 -21.32
CA THR A 3 -19.28 25.44 -21.85
C THR A 3 -20.07 24.28 -21.25
N PRO A 4 -21.38 24.42 -20.97
CA PRO A 4 -22.20 23.36 -20.38
C PRO A 4 -22.19 22.06 -21.21
N GLU A 5 -22.08 22.17 -22.54
CA GLU A 5 -21.89 21.04 -23.46
C GLU A 5 -20.58 20.27 -23.23
N ARG A 6 -19.47 20.98 -22.93
CA ARG A 6 -18.19 20.32 -22.59
C ARG A 6 -18.27 19.61 -21.25
N VAL A 7 -18.94 20.21 -20.27
CA VAL A 7 -19.13 19.61 -18.93
C VAL A 7 -19.95 18.32 -19.04
N LYS A 8 -21.08 18.36 -19.76
CA LYS A 8 -21.95 17.19 -19.98
C LYS A 8 -21.29 16.06 -20.77
N THR A 9 -20.28 16.37 -21.58
CA THR A 9 -19.55 15.36 -22.38
C THR A 9 -18.39 14.73 -21.60
N HIS A 10 -17.74 15.49 -20.71
CA HIS A 10 -16.49 15.09 -20.04
C HIS A 10 -16.62 14.84 -18.52
N TRP A 11 -17.80 14.94 -17.93
CA TRP A 11 -18.02 14.72 -16.49
C TRP A 11 -17.42 13.40 -15.98
N TRP A 12 -17.45 12.35 -16.81
CA TRP A 12 -16.93 11.03 -16.45
C TRP A 12 -15.43 11.03 -16.14
N ARG A 13 -14.65 11.94 -16.77
CA ARG A 13 -13.22 12.11 -16.49
C ARG A 13 -13.01 12.65 -15.07
N GLY A 14 -13.84 13.62 -14.68
CA GLY A 14 -13.84 14.17 -13.33
C GLY A 14 -14.25 13.12 -12.30
N ALA A 15 -15.31 12.35 -12.57
CA ALA A 15 -15.75 11.28 -11.68
C ALA A 15 -14.67 10.23 -11.42
N LEU A 16 -13.96 9.77 -12.47
CA LEU A 16 -12.86 8.82 -12.32
C LEU A 16 -11.67 9.41 -11.56
N ALA A 17 -11.30 10.66 -11.85
CA ALA A 17 -10.22 11.34 -11.14
C ALA A 17 -10.54 11.49 -9.65
N VAL A 18 -11.76 11.88 -9.30
CA VAL A 18 -12.23 11.97 -7.92
C VAL A 18 -12.20 10.60 -7.24
N ALA A 19 -12.71 9.55 -7.91
CA ALA A 19 -12.67 8.20 -7.36
C ALA A 19 -11.24 7.74 -7.08
N ALA A 20 -10.31 7.99 -8.00
CA ALA A 20 -8.89 7.68 -7.82
C ALA A 20 -8.29 8.43 -6.62
N VAL A 21 -8.58 9.73 -6.49
CA VAL A 21 -8.12 10.57 -5.36
C VAL A 21 -8.65 10.03 -4.03
N VAL A 22 -9.94 9.67 -3.97
CA VAL A 22 -10.53 9.09 -2.76
C VAL A 22 -9.81 7.80 -2.37
N VAL A 23 -9.52 6.92 -3.33
CA VAL A 23 -8.74 5.69 -3.06
C VAL A 23 -7.32 6.01 -2.60
N ALA A 24 -6.64 6.96 -3.26
CA ALA A 24 -5.27 7.34 -2.93
C ALA A 24 -5.13 7.95 -1.52
N CYS A 25 -6.19 8.55 -0.96
CA CYS A 25 -6.19 9.03 0.43
C CYS A 25 -6.00 7.92 1.47
N PHE A 26 -6.17 6.65 1.09
CA PHE A 26 -5.93 5.50 1.96
C PHE A 26 -4.50 4.95 1.87
N ALA A 27 -3.65 5.51 1.00
CA ALA A 27 -2.26 5.07 0.88
C ALA A 27 -1.45 5.49 2.10
N GLU A 28 -0.57 4.61 2.57
CA GLU A 28 0.26 4.86 3.76
C GLU A 28 1.28 5.97 3.53
N SER A 29 1.74 6.17 2.28
CA SER A 29 2.64 7.26 1.92
C SER A 29 2.03 8.20 0.87
N PRO A 30 2.16 9.53 1.07
CA PRO A 30 1.66 10.52 0.11
C PRO A 30 2.37 10.42 -1.25
N PHE A 31 3.62 9.96 -1.25
CA PHE A 31 4.39 9.75 -2.46
C PHE A 31 3.87 8.54 -3.26
N ALA A 32 3.62 7.40 -2.62
CA ALA A 32 2.97 6.26 -3.27
C ALA A 32 1.58 6.64 -3.78
N ALA A 33 0.79 7.39 -2.99
CA ALA A 33 -0.52 7.90 -3.40
C ALA A 33 -0.44 8.66 -4.73
N LEU A 34 0.51 9.60 -4.83
CA LEU A 34 0.71 10.41 -6.03
C LEU A 34 1.09 9.54 -7.24
N PHE A 35 2.01 8.58 -7.05
CA PHE A 35 2.44 7.67 -8.11
C PHE A 35 1.29 6.77 -8.59
N GLY A 36 0.48 6.26 -7.67
CA GLY A 36 -0.72 5.49 -7.98
C GLY A 36 -1.76 6.27 -8.78
N LEU A 37 -1.87 7.58 -8.57
CA LEU A 37 -2.80 8.45 -9.29
C LEU A 37 -2.40 8.73 -10.74
N LEU A 38 -1.10 8.83 -11.02
CA LEU A 38 -0.59 9.29 -12.31
C LEU A 38 -1.20 8.53 -13.50
N PRO A 39 -1.21 7.19 -13.55
CA PRO A 39 -1.77 6.48 -14.69
C PRO A 39 -3.24 6.82 -14.95
N THR A 40 -4.05 6.94 -13.89
CA THR A 40 -5.48 7.26 -13.99
C THR A 40 -5.70 8.70 -14.48
N LEU A 41 -4.93 9.66 -13.98
CA LEU A 41 -4.99 11.06 -14.42
C LEU A 41 -4.56 11.21 -15.88
N PHE A 42 -3.44 10.58 -16.26
CA PHE A 42 -2.98 10.56 -17.65
C PHE A 42 -4.02 9.91 -18.57
N TRP A 43 -4.61 8.79 -18.16
CA TRP A 43 -5.65 8.13 -18.93
C TRP A 43 -6.89 9.02 -19.12
N CYS A 44 -7.35 9.70 -18.08
CA CYS A 44 -8.48 10.62 -18.16
C CYS A 44 -8.25 11.75 -19.18
N LEU A 45 -7.02 12.21 -19.35
CA LEU A 45 -6.67 13.23 -20.35
C LEU A 45 -6.60 12.67 -21.78
N LEU A 46 -6.07 11.45 -21.93
CA LEU A 46 -5.70 10.86 -23.22
C LEU A 46 -6.77 9.95 -23.85
N ALA A 47 -7.77 9.51 -23.08
CA ALA A 47 -8.74 8.53 -23.54
C ALA A 47 -9.46 8.96 -24.84
N PRO A 48 -9.45 8.12 -25.90
CA PRO A 48 -9.92 8.47 -27.23
C PRO A 48 -11.45 8.47 -27.37
N SER A 49 -12.16 7.74 -26.50
CA SER A 49 -13.61 7.64 -26.51
C SER A 49 -14.17 7.53 -25.09
N ARG A 50 -15.46 7.86 -24.90
CA ARG A 50 -16.14 7.74 -23.61
C ARG A 50 -16.21 6.29 -23.13
N ARG A 51 -16.56 5.34 -24.01
CA ARG A 51 -16.74 3.93 -23.65
C ARG A 51 -15.41 3.30 -23.22
N THR A 52 -14.37 3.46 -24.02
CA THR A 52 -13.03 2.96 -23.68
C THR A 52 -12.46 3.69 -22.47
N GLY A 53 -12.67 5.01 -22.40
CA GLY A 53 -12.24 5.84 -21.28
C GLY A 53 -12.78 5.35 -19.94
N LEU A 54 -14.08 5.08 -19.87
CA LEU A 54 -14.75 4.55 -18.68
C LEU A 54 -14.26 3.15 -18.30
N ILE A 55 -14.18 2.22 -19.26
CA ILE A 55 -13.77 0.83 -18.98
C ILE A 55 -12.34 0.80 -18.43
N VAL A 56 -11.41 1.41 -19.16
CA VAL A 56 -9.99 1.40 -18.79
C VAL A 56 -9.77 2.22 -17.52
N GLY A 57 -10.46 3.36 -17.38
CA GLY A 57 -10.38 4.17 -16.16
C GLY A 57 -10.90 3.44 -14.93
N ALA A 58 -12.00 2.69 -15.05
CA ALA A 58 -12.50 1.86 -13.96
C ALA A 58 -11.53 0.74 -13.60
N LEU A 59 -10.90 0.10 -14.59
CA LEU A 59 -9.85 -0.91 -14.35
C LEU A 59 -8.64 -0.31 -13.61
N LEU A 60 -8.22 0.90 -13.97
CA LEU A 60 -7.11 1.60 -13.29
C LEU A 60 -7.46 1.95 -11.84
N VAL A 61 -8.68 2.43 -11.58
CA VAL A 61 -9.14 2.70 -10.20
C VAL A 61 -9.24 1.41 -9.39
N ALA A 62 -9.74 0.32 -9.98
CA ALA A 62 -9.78 -0.98 -9.33
C ALA A 62 -8.38 -1.52 -9.02
N LEU A 63 -7.45 -1.36 -9.96
CA LEU A 63 -6.05 -1.72 -9.78
C LEU A 63 -5.41 -0.88 -8.66
N LEU A 64 -5.61 0.44 -8.64
CA LEU A 64 -5.14 1.30 -7.56
C LEU A 64 -5.72 0.88 -6.20
N ALA A 65 -7.02 0.60 -6.16
CA ALA A 65 -7.70 0.16 -4.94
C ALA A 65 -7.15 -1.17 -4.43
N TRP A 66 -6.79 -2.10 -5.33
CA TRP A 66 -6.13 -3.35 -4.96
C TRP A 66 -4.77 -3.14 -4.28
N PHE A 67 -3.99 -2.17 -4.74
CA PHE A 67 -2.68 -1.86 -4.18
C PHE A 67 -2.75 -1.06 -2.88
N VAL A 68 -3.76 -0.20 -2.72
CA VAL A 68 -3.83 0.77 -1.62
C VAL A 68 -4.72 0.31 -0.48
N LEU A 69 -5.84 -0.34 -0.77
CA LEU A 69 -6.78 -0.73 0.26
C LEU A 69 -6.32 -2.06 0.88
N PRO A 70 -6.29 -2.17 2.23
CA PRO A 70 -6.06 -3.43 2.92
C PRO A 70 -7.33 -4.30 2.78
N LEU A 71 -7.60 -4.76 1.58
CA LEU A 71 -8.63 -5.74 1.31
C LEU A 71 -8.06 -7.06 1.86
N GLY A 72 -8.30 -7.34 3.16
CA GLY A 72 -7.91 -8.58 3.84
C GLY A 72 -8.42 -9.88 3.17
N LEU A 73 -9.05 -9.75 2.00
CA LEU A 73 -9.39 -10.81 1.06
C LEU A 73 -8.19 -11.28 0.23
N ALA A 74 -7.10 -10.50 0.13
CA ALA A 74 -5.93 -10.85 -0.69
C ALA A 74 -4.98 -11.84 -0.01
N GLY A 75 -5.12 -12.08 1.30
CA GLY A 75 -4.23 -12.99 2.05
C GLY A 75 -2.75 -12.60 1.87
N PRO A 76 -1.85 -13.53 1.51
CA PRO A 76 -0.43 -13.21 1.29
C PRO A 76 -0.16 -12.40 0.01
N TRP A 77 -1.15 -12.22 -0.87
CA TRP A 77 -1.01 -11.53 -2.16
C TRP A 77 -1.20 -10.01 -2.08
N VAL A 78 -0.93 -9.43 -0.90
CA VAL A 78 -0.92 -7.97 -0.73
C VAL A 78 0.35 -7.44 -1.39
N PRO A 79 0.23 -6.53 -2.38
CA PRO A 79 1.40 -5.94 -3.01
C PRO A 79 2.24 -5.18 -1.98
N ALA A 80 3.56 -5.34 -2.06
CA ALA A 80 4.44 -4.55 -1.21
C ALA A 80 4.39 -3.06 -1.63
N PRO A 81 4.59 -2.09 -0.72
CA PRO A 81 4.59 -0.67 -1.07
C PRO A 81 5.53 -0.32 -2.23
N ILE A 82 6.69 -1.00 -2.32
CA ILE A 82 7.63 -0.82 -3.42
C ILE A 82 7.06 -1.24 -4.79
N GLU A 83 6.18 -2.24 -4.81
CA GLU A 83 5.52 -2.73 -6.03
C GLU A 83 4.56 -1.70 -6.61
N LEU A 84 4.08 -0.75 -5.80
CA LEU A 84 3.26 0.36 -6.29
C LEU A 84 4.04 1.27 -7.25
N TYR A 85 5.36 1.40 -7.09
CA TYR A 85 6.17 2.28 -7.95
C TYR A 85 6.47 1.68 -9.33
N TRP A 86 6.64 0.36 -9.42
CA TRP A 86 6.99 -0.30 -10.69
C TRP A 86 5.91 -1.24 -11.22
N LEU A 87 5.34 -2.10 -10.38
CA LEU A 87 4.38 -3.12 -10.83
C LEU A 87 3.04 -2.47 -11.17
N HIS A 88 2.51 -1.60 -10.29
CA HIS A 88 1.28 -0.88 -10.57
C HIS A 88 1.40 -0.01 -11.84
N THR A 89 2.48 0.76 -12.00
CA THR A 89 2.69 1.58 -13.20
C THR A 89 2.84 0.74 -14.47
N THR A 90 3.49 -0.43 -14.37
CA THR A 90 3.64 -1.36 -15.50
C THR A 90 2.29 -1.96 -15.90
N LEU A 91 1.52 -2.49 -14.94
CA LEU A 91 0.19 -3.03 -15.20
C LEU A 91 -0.75 -1.96 -15.75
N ALA A 92 -0.73 -0.76 -15.18
CA ALA A 92 -1.52 0.37 -15.66
C ALA A 92 -1.14 0.77 -17.09
N ALA A 93 0.15 0.76 -17.43
CA ALA A 93 0.61 1.03 -18.78
C ALA A 93 0.14 -0.04 -19.79
N VAL A 94 0.16 -1.32 -19.40
CA VAL A 94 -0.38 -2.43 -20.21
C VAL A 94 -1.88 -2.25 -20.44
N ILE A 95 -2.64 -1.99 -19.38
CA ILE A 95 -4.09 -1.71 -19.44
C ILE A 95 -4.39 -0.53 -20.37
N CYS A 96 -3.63 0.56 -20.25
CA CYS A 96 -3.75 1.72 -21.13
C CYS A 96 -3.36 1.41 -22.58
N ALA A 97 -2.33 0.61 -22.83
CA ALA A 97 -1.88 0.23 -24.18
C ALA A 97 -2.96 -0.57 -24.91
N ILE A 98 -3.55 -1.56 -24.23
CA ILE A 98 -4.67 -2.37 -24.74
C ILE A 98 -5.86 -1.46 -25.06
N GLY A 99 -6.15 -0.50 -24.18
CA GLY A 99 -7.25 0.46 -24.33
C GLY A 99 -7.08 1.45 -25.49
N ALA A 100 -5.91 2.07 -25.61
CA ALA A 100 -5.68 3.16 -26.56
C ALA A 100 -5.52 2.66 -28.00
N ARG A 101 -5.04 1.43 -28.20
CA ARG A 101 -4.69 0.83 -29.51
C ARG A 101 -3.69 1.64 -30.36
N ARG A 102 -3.22 2.81 -29.90
CA ARG A 102 -2.20 3.71 -30.51
C ARG A 102 -1.53 4.56 -29.41
N GLY A 103 -0.24 4.90 -29.58
CA GLY A 103 0.47 5.86 -28.70
C GLY A 103 1.47 5.26 -27.69
N PHE A 104 2.21 4.23 -28.09
CA PHE A 104 3.17 3.48 -27.27
C PHE A 104 4.23 4.37 -26.56
N VAL A 105 4.68 5.44 -27.20
CA VAL A 105 5.79 6.28 -26.70
C VAL A 105 5.48 6.94 -25.36
N ARG A 106 4.27 7.48 -25.15
CA ARG A 106 3.90 8.14 -23.87
C ARG A 106 3.75 7.14 -22.73
N LEU A 107 3.24 5.94 -23.02
CA LEU A 107 3.12 4.86 -22.05
C LEU A 107 4.49 4.31 -21.65
N PHE A 108 5.38 4.16 -22.62
CA PHE A 108 6.76 3.74 -22.38
C PHE A 108 7.50 4.69 -21.44
N LEU A 109 7.38 6.01 -21.65
CA LEU A 109 7.97 7.01 -20.75
C LEU A 109 7.42 6.92 -19.32
N LEU A 110 6.14 6.61 -19.14
CA LEU A 110 5.54 6.46 -17.81
C LEU A 110 6.07 5.21 -17.09
N VAL A 111 6.27 4.11 -17.82
CA VAL A 111 6.92 2.90 -17.30
C VAL A 111 8.37 3.19 -16.90
N VAL A 112 9.16 3.80 -17.79
CA VAL A 112 10.56 4.17 -17.50
C VAL A 112 10.65 5.10 -16.29
N ALA A 113 9.76 6.08 -16.18
CA ALA A 113 9.70 6.97 -15.02
C ALA A 113 9.40 6.19 -13.72
N GLY A 114 8.47 5.22 -13.75
CA GLY A 114 8.20 4.33 -12.63
C GLY A 114 9.45 3.56 -12.19
N PHE A 115 10.13 2.90 -13.13
CA PHE A 115 11.38 2.18 -12.84
C PHE A 115 12.50 3.06 -12.30
N VAL A 116 12.68 4.26 -12.85
CA VAL A 116 13.69 5.23 -12.38
C VAL A 116 13.38 5.68 -10.95
N VAL A 117 12.11 5.92 -10.64
CA VAL A 117 11.71 6.32 -9.29
C VAL A 117 11.88 5.17 -8.31
N THR A 118 11.47 3.95 -8.66
CA THR A 118 11.72 2.75 -7.84
C THR A 118 13.21 2.57 -7.56
N GLY A 119 14.04 2.65 -8.61
CA GLY A 119 15.49 2.57 -8.47
C GLY A 119 16.05 3.68 -7.58
N GLY A 120 15.52 4.90 -7.69
CA GLY A 120 15.90 6.02 -6.83
C GLY A 120 15.50 5.83 -5.37
N VAL A 121 14.26 5.40 -5.09
CA VAL A 121 13.78 5.12 -3.72
C VAL A 121 14.63 4.04 -3.08
N TRP A 122 14.87 2.94 -3.81
CA TRP A 122 15.70 1.84 -3.33
C TRP A 122 17.15 2.28 -3.08
N PHE A 123 17.76 2.98 -4.04
CA PHE A 123 19.15 3.43 -3.92
C PHE A 123 19.36 4.46 -2.80
N LEU A 124 18.38 5.32 -2.55
CA LEU A 124 18.43 6.35 -1.52
C LEU A 124 18.01 5.84 -0.13
N GLY A 125 17.58 4.58 -0.01
CA GLY A 125 17.05 4.05 1.25
C GLY A 125 15.88 4.85 1.79
N LEU A 126 15.08 5.45 0.89
CA LEU A 126 13.90 6.25 1.26
C LEU A 126 12.67 5.38 1.51
N GLU A 127 12.86 4.08 1.73
CA GLU A 127 11.79 3.21 2.19
C GLU A 127 11.30 3.74 3.53
N ALA A 128 10.04 4.16 3.54
CA ALA A 128 9.38 4.47 4.80
C ALA A 128 9.43 3.22 5.68
N PRO A 129 9.53 3.36 7.01
CA PRO A 129 9.43 2.22 7.90
C PRO A 129 8.27 1.32 7.51
N PRO A 130 8.43 0.00 7.62
CA PRO A 130 7.32 -0.92 7.40
C PRO A 130 6.13 -0.44 8.21
N GLY A 131 5.02 -0.20 7.52
CA GLY A 131 3.81 0.34 8.12
C GLY A 131 3.19 -0.65 9.10
N ALA A 132 1.96 -0.35 9.54
CA ALA A 132 1.19 -1.32 10.31
C ALA A 132 0.63 -2.47 9.44
N GLU A 133 0.97 -2.52 8.15
CA GLU A 133 0.82 -3.64 7.20
C GLU A 133 -0.43 -4.52 7.35
N GLY A 134 -1.59 -3.88 7.48
CA GLY A 134 -2.87 -4.59 7.61
C GLY A 134 -3.06 -5.33 8.96
N VAL A 135 -2.15 -5.16 9.92
CA VAL A 135 -2.35 -5.54 11.33
C VAL A 135 -3.37 -4.61 11.99
N LEU A 136 -3.52 -3.38 11.48
CA LEU A 136 -4.54 -2.45 11.95
C LEU A 136 -5.83 -2.50 11.10
N PRO A 137 -7.01 -2.32 11.72
CA PRO A 137 -7.23 -2.03 13.14
C PRO A 137 -6.89 -3.23 14.05
N GLY A 138 -6.38 -2.92 15.26
CA GLY A 138 -5.97 -3.94 16.23
C GLY A 138 -7.18 -4.73 16.80
N PRO A 139 -6.92 -5.72 17.67
CA PRO A 139 -7.96 -6.59 18.22
C PRO A 139 -9.08 -5.79 18.89
N ALA A 140 -10.33 -6.20 18.69
CA ALA A 140 -11.47 -5.55 19.30
C ALA A 140 -11.37 -5.56 20.84
N GLY A 141 -11.71 -4.44 21.46
CA GLY A 141 -11.70 -4.29 22.92
C GLY A 141 -10.32 -3.98 23.53
N LEU A 142 -9.28 -3.83 22.72
CA LEU A 142 -8.00 -3.29 23.18
C LEU A 142 -7.89 -1.79 22.85
N GLN A 143 -7.28 -1.03 23.76
CA GLN A 143 -6.93 0.36 23.52
C GLN A 143 -5.54 0.41 22.90
N ASN A 144 -5.42 0.98 21.70
CA ASN A 144 -4.20 0.98 20.91
C ASN A 144 -3.67 2.42 20.83
N ALA A 145 -2.50 2.67 21.40
CA ALA A 145 -1.76 3.92 21.30
C ALA A 145 -0.57 3.73 20.36
N ARG A 146 -0.62 4.40 19.21
CA ARG A 146 0.43 4.33 18.18
C ARG A 146 1.45 5.42 18.44
N HIS A 147 2.72 5.05 18.37
CA HIS A 147 3.84 5.97 18.44
C HIS A 147 4.82 5.67 17.29
N GLU A 148 5.40 6.72 16.72
CA GLU A 148 6.51 6.60 15.79
C GLU A 148 7.78 6.86 16.59
N GLU A 149 8.74 5.95 16.52
CA GLU A 149 10.03 6.08 17.19
C GLU A 149 11.12 6.20 16.14
N CYS A 150 12.06 7.13 16.35
CA CYS A 150 13.17 7.36 15.44
C CYS A 150 14.48 7.34 16.21
N ALA A 151 15.45 6.58 15.70
CA ALA A 151 16.83 6.62 16.17
C ALA A 151 17.80 6.78 14.99
N SER A 152 19.09 6.76 15.26
CA SER A 152 20.14 6.92 14.23
C SER A 152 20.09 5.86 13.12
N GLY A 153 19.38 4.74 13.33
CA GLY A 153 19.20 3.65 12.36
C GLY A 153 17.95 3.77 11.50
N GLY A 154 17.11 4.79 11.69
CA GLY A 154 15.83 4.94 11.00
C GLY A 154 14.68 5.19 11.95
N CYS A 155 13.49 5.39 11.38
CA CYS A 155 12.24 5.41 12.14
C CYS A 155 11.60 4.03 12.04
N TRP A 156 10.83 3.64 13.06
CA TRP A 156 9.97 2.47 13.08
C TRP A 156 8.67 2.79 13.80
N TRP A 157 7.67 1.94 13.60
CA TRP A 157 6.41 2.06 14.30
C TRP A 157 6.42 1.22 15.57
N ALA A 158 5.79 1.75 16.60
CA ALA A 158 5.52 1.04 17.84
C ALA A 158 4.04 1.19 18.21
N LEU A 159 3.49 0.15 18.83
CA LEU A 159 2.11 0.14 19.29
C LEU A 159 2.03 -0.38 20.71
N ASN A 160 1.55 0.49 21.61
CA ASN A 160 1.17 0.10 22.95
C ASN A 160 -0.30 -0.30 22.94
N SER A 161 -0.59 -1.51 23.35
CA SER A 161 -1.94 -2.03 23.41
C SER A 161 -2.28 -2.49 24.82
N THR A 162 -3.36 -1.96 25.38
CA THR A 162 -3.79 -2.27 26.75
C THR A 162 -5.22 -2.81 26.78
N GLY A 163 -5.46 -3.83 27.59
CA GLY A 163 -6.77 -4.43 27.83
C GLY A 163 -6.67 -5.89 28.27
N ALA A 164 -7.78 -6.45 28.74
CA ALA A 164 -7.82 -7.82 29.26
C ALA A 164 -7.37 -8.87 28.22
N ASP A 165 -6.43 -9.72 28.62
CA ASP A 165 -5.80 -10.73 27.77
C ASP A 165 -5.12 -10.14 26.51
N ALA A 166 -4.51 -8.97 26.62
CA ALA A 166 -3.90 -8.28 25.47
C ALA A 166 -2.93 -9.21 24.71
N ASP A 167 -2.08 -9.94 25.44
CA ASP A 167 -1.11 -10.89 24.89
C ASP A 167 -1.78 -11.95 24.00
N ARG A 168 -2.73 -12.68 24.57
CA ARG A 168 -3.47 -13.74 23.85
C ARG A 168 -4.22 -13.19 22.64
N ARG A 169 -4.90 -12.05 22.77
CA ARG A 169 -5.67 -11.45 21.68
C ARG A 169 -4.79 -11.03 20.52
N TRP A 170 -3.60 -10.50 20.80
CA TRP A 170 -2.64 -10.16 19.75
C TRP A 170 -2.08 -11.39 19.04
N HIS A 171 -1.77 -12.46 19.77
CA HIS A 171 -1.38 -13.73 19.16
C HIS A 171 -2.44 -14.27 18.21
N GLU A 172 -3.71 -14.31 18.66
CA GLU A 172 -4.85 -14.76 17.83
C GLU A 172 -5.05 -13.86 16.61
N HIS A 173 -4.95 -12.54 16.79
CA HIS A 173 -5.12 -11.57 15.71
C HIS A 173 -4.02 -11.66 14.66
N LEU A 174 -2.76 -11.77 15.07
CA LEU A 174 -1.63 -11.91 14.15
C LEU A 174 -1.71 -13.23 13.37
N ALA A 175 -2.06 -14.33 14.04
CA ALA A 175 -2.31 -15.61 13.38
C ALA A 175 -3.44 -15.51 12.34
N ALA A 176 -4.53 -14.82 12.67
CA ALA A 176 -5.63 -14.56 11.73
C ALA A 176 -5.20 -13.70 10.53
N GLN A 177 -4.21 -12.82 10.70
CA GLN A 177 -3.60 -12.01 9.63
C GLN A 177 -2.50 -12.74 8.85
N GLY A 178 -2.29 -14.03 9.11
CA GLY A 178 -1.34 -14.88 8.39
C GLY A 178 0.10 -14.77 8.88
N TYR A 179 0.33 -14.19 10.07
CA TYR A 179 1.66 -14.21 10.69
C TYR A 179 1.91 -15.57 11.35
N SER A 180 3.15 -16.06 11.25
CA SER A 180 3.60 -17.30 11.87
C SER A 180 4.69 -17.03 12.91
N PRO A 181 4.78 -17.84 13.99
CA PRO A 181 5.88 -17.74 14.94
C PRO A 181 7.23 -17.92 14.25
N ALA A 182 8.17 -17.02 14.53
CA ALA A 182 9.55 -17.05 14.05
C ALA A 182 10.51 -17.17 15.25
N PRO A 183 11.81 -17.47 15.02
CA PRO A 183 12.81 -17.42 16.08
C PRO A 183 12.78 -16.05 16.77
N ALA A 184 12.91 -16.03 18.10
CA ALA A 184 12.86 -14.81 18.90
C ALA A 184 13.82 -13.72 18.39
N GLY A 185 13.48 -12.46 18.66
CA GLY A 185 14.28 -11.31 18.27
C GLY A 185 15.74 -11.43 18.73
N PRO A 186 16.74 -11.20 17.87
CA PRO A 186 18.14 -11.37 18.25
C PRO A 186 18.60 -10.34 19.30
N ILE A 187 17.89 -9.21 19.41
CA ILE A 187 18.22 -8.10 20.32
C ILE A 187 17.39 -8.19 21.61
N THR A 188 16.08 -8.33 21.49
CA THR A 188 15.13 -8.27 22.62
C THR A 188 14.88 -9.63 23.26
N GLY A 189 15.09 -10.73 22.53
CA GLY A 189 14.67 -12.07 22.93
C GLY A 189 13.14 -12.25 22.95
N ALA A 190 12.37 -11.28 22.46
CA ALA A 190 10.92 -11.30 22.48
C ALA A 190 10.34 -12.30 21.46
N PRO A 191 9.14 -12.86 21.73
CA PRO A 191 8.37 -13.59 20.73
C PRO A 191 8.22 -12.78 19.44
N ARG A 192 8.63 -13.37 18.32
CA ARG A 192 8.60 -12.74 17.01
C ARG A 192 7.64 -13.49 16.10
N PHE A 193 6.83 -12.75 15.36
CA PHE A 193 5.89 -13.29 14.39
C PHE A 193 6.17 -12.66 13.04
N CYS A 194 6.30 -13.46 11.99
CA CYS A 194 6.63 -12.96 10.67
C CYS A 194 5.58 -13.36 9.63
N ARG A 195 5.40 -12.50 8.63
CA ARG A 195 4.58 -12.77 7.46
C ARG A 195 5.35 -12.39 6.21
N THR A 196 5.32 -13.26 5.21
CA THR A 196 5.83 -12.94 3.88
C THR A 196 4.73 -12.31 3.04
N THR A 197 5.01 -11.15 2.47
CA THR A 197 4.12 -10.38 1.57
C THR A 197 4.83 -10.08 0.26
N GLY A 198 4.10 -9.50 -0.69
CA GLY A 198 4.63 -9.13 -2.02
C GLY A 198 4.36 -10.18 -3.10
N ILE A 199 4.20 -9.71 -4.33
CA ILE A 199 3.81 -10.55 -5.48
C ILE A 199 5.04 -11.00 -6.27
N ALA A 200 5.94 -10.06 -6.56
CA ALA A 200 7.14 -10.26 -7.36
C ALA A 200 8.42 -10.09 -6.55
N VAL A 201 8.41 -9.21 -5.55
CA VAL A 201 9.47 -9.12 -4.55
C VAL A 201 8.87 -9.52 -3.22
N THR A 202 9.34 -10.64 -2.66
CA THR A 202 8.88 -11.10 -1.35
C THR A 202 9.55 -10.31 -0.24
N HIS A 203 8.74 -9.65 0.58
CA HIS A 203 9.20 -8.97 1.79
C HIS A 203 8.76 -9.78 3.00
N MET A 204 9.65 -9.96 3.97
CA MET A 204 9.31 -10.62 5.22
C MET A 204 9.22 -9.58 6.31
N ILE A 205 8.00 -9.36 6.78
CA ILE A 205 7.75 -8.40 7.86
C ILE A 205 7.55 -9.15 9.14
N CYS A 206 8.31 -8.75 10.15
CA CYS A 206 8.25 -9.34 11.46
C CYS A 206 7.73 -8.31 12.47
N VAL A 207 6.93 -8.79 13.40
CA VAL A 207 6.50 -8.04 14.58
C VAL A 207 7.02 -8.74 15.82
N GLU A 208 7.64 -7.98 16.71
CA GLU A 208 8.05 -8.45 18.03
C GLU A 208 7.00 -8.05 19.06
N LEU A 209 6.59 -8.99 19.91
CA LEU A 209 5.63 -8.75 20.98
C LEU A 209 6.38 -8.76 22.31
N THR A 210 6.51 -7.59 22.90
CA THR A 210 7.05 -7.45 24.25
C THR A 210 5.90 -7.32 25.24
N THR A 211 5.65 -8.38 26.00
CA THR A 211 4.60 -8.42 27.02
C THR A 211 5.10 -7.74 28.28
N SER A 212 4.61 -6.52 28.54
CA SER A 212 4.95 -5.78 29.77
C SER A 212 4.11 -6.24 30.97
N SER A 213 2.87 -6.66 30.72
CA SER A 213 1.98 -7.32 31.68
C SER A 213 0.91 -8.13 30.93
N ALA A 214 0.11 -8.94 31.64
CA ALA A 214 -0.98 -9.71 31.03
C ALA A 214 -1.99 -8.82 30.26
N ASP A 215 -2.12 -7.56 30.69
CA ASP A 215 -3.07 -6.60 30.12
C ASP A 215 -2.38 -5.53 29.25
N ALA A 216 -1.08 -5.63 28.99
CA ALA A 216 -0.36 -4.64 28.20
C ALA A 216 0.76 -5.25 27.34
N VAL A 217 0.65 -5.06 26.04
CA VAL A 217 1.59 -5.54 25.02
C VAL A 217 2.16 -4.36 24.24
N HIS A 218 3.46 -4.40 24.03
CA HIS A 218 4.17 -3.51 23.13
C HIS A 218 4.51 -4.27 21.85
N LEU A 219 4.13 -3.72 20.69
CA LEU A 219 4.44 -4.28 19.39
C LEU A 219 5.41 -3.36 18.66
N GLU A 220 6.46 -3.94 18.11
CA GLU A 220 7.43 -3.24 17.27
C GLU A 220 7.56 -3.97 15.93
N TRP A 221 7.54 -3.21 14.84
CA TRP A 221 7.70 -3.75 13.49
C TRP A 221 9.12 -3.54 12.98
N TYR A 222 9.66 -4.58 12.38
CA TYR A 222 10.99 -4.57 11.77
C TYR A 222 10.95 -5.21 10.39
N ASP A 223 11.63 -4.58 9.44
CA ASP A 223 11.94 -5.23 8.17
C ASP A 223 13.21 -6.07 8.36
N ASN A 224 13.13 -7.34 8.00
CA ASN A 224 14.25 -8.26 8.09
C ASN A 224 14.79 -8.51 6.68
N THR A 225 15.30 -7.45 6.05
CA THR A 225 16.03 -7.49 4.77
C THR A 225 17.37 -8.18 4.89
#